data_AF-A0A951WG01-F1
#
_entry.id   AF-A0A951WG01-F1
#
_cell.length_a   1.000
_cell.length_b   1.000
_cell.length_c   1.000
_cell.angle_alpha   90.00
_cell.angle_beta   90.00
_cell.angle_gamma   90.00
#
_symmetry.space_group_name_H-M   'P 1'
#
loop_
_entity.id
_entity.type
_entity.pdbx_description
1 polymer ?
#
loop_
_entity_poly.entity_id
_entity_poly.type
_entity_poly.pdbx_seq_one_letter_code
_entity_poly.pdbx_strand_id
1 'polypeptide(L)'
;MNHSQACDILGVKDATNADLIRKNFEKLEQDINRQIEATGSKFLRESLRKNKKAVKEAYHLLLNDVSVDGALSFGEAYKLFRDRGDNSPASLKAAFEKLKEDYSFGLRSPNKTIRTLAENDLKILTEVFEQLTSQVEPDKSDKIDQADAENLTNAVKEKVGREFNEKIEMLKLKYDKTIKSFDGKITDLTSENNSLRKDILELLTALADGYTELTVQTAQALAEKYGVKDFKKQPTAFRQKPKVISVISPTKMVKEEINGFGLEEINIELADDQIDKMMIKQSRIIDNKKNQDADRSFRSEDGPLSSRSVAEKLFSDGSYQEALLYFNEAKKENPGDHSLDVYIREIEQLVSSESVTEKGITENGKENYEKEAYEEILKQANQLRSEKKFEEALEMYSALLISDSDNPYLLYCKSECEDGVKRNRVRTGPEPQQKRPTITELLTLKSEGDAHMNNRNYAAALEAYEKVLKINPTDMYIQIMIDQCKRELMKAEK
;
A
#
# COMPACT_ATOMS: atom_id res chain seq x y z
N MET A 1 3.62 2.05 7.18
CA MET A 1 2.16 2.30 6.98
C MET A 1 1.96 2.85 5.59
N ASN A 2 1.02 2.31 4.81
CA ASN A 2 0.73 2.80 3.44
C ASN A 2 -0.42 3.83 3.44
N HIS A 3 -0.67 4.47 2.28
CA HIS A 3 -1.69 5.53 2.15
C HIS A 3 -3.10 5.06 2.51
N SER A 4 -3.50 3.86 2.09
CA SER A 4 -4.80 3.27 2.45
C SER A 4 -4.95 3.09 3.96
N GLN A 5 -3.93 2.55 4.62
CA GLN A 5 -3.92 2.36 6.08
C GLN A 5 -3.99 3.71 6.83
N ALA A 6 -3.33 4.74 6.31
CA ALA A 6 -3.40 6.08 6.91
C ALA A 6 -4.80 6.70 6.76
N CYS A 7 -5.45 6.50 5.61
CA CYS A 7 -6.85 6.87 5.39
C CYS A 7 -7.80 6.16 6.36
N ASP A 8 -7.61 4.85 6.56
CA ASP A 8 -8.40 4.04 7.48
C ASP A 8 -8.24 4.52 8.94
N ILE A 9 -7.00 4.78 9.39
CA ILE A 9 -6.72 5.27 10.76
C ILE A 9 -7.36 6.62 11.03
N LEU A 10 -7.41 7.50 10.03
CA LEU A 10 -7.98 8.85 10.16
C LEU A 10 -9.46 8.91 9.76
N GLY A 11 -10.07 7.79 9.39
CA GLY A 11 -11.47 7.72 8.98
C GLY A 11 -11.80 8.61 7.78
N VAL A 12 -10.88 8.75 6.84
CA VAL A 12 -11.07 9.51 5.59
C VAL A 12 -11.08 8.55 4.41
N LYS A 13 -12.05 8.70 3.50
CA LYS A 13 -12.18 7.82 2.33
C LYS A 13 -11.13 8.13 1.27
N ASP A 14 -10.86 9.41 1.04
CA ASP A 14 -9.88 9.90 0.08
C ASP A 14 -9.13 11.10 0.68
N ALA A 15 -7.81 11.17 0.51
CA ALA A 15 -6.95 12.21 1.09
C ALA A 15 -7.06 13.59 0.40
N THR A 16 -8.17 13.87 -0.29
CA THR A 16 -8.31 15.06 -1.15
C THR A 16 -8.63 16.34 -0.38
N ASN A 17 -9.04 16.24 0.89
CA ASN A 17 -9.42 17.39 1.70
C ASN A 17 -8.54 17.52 2.95
N ALA A 18 -7.54 18.40 2.88
CA ALA A 18 -6.58 18.67 3.94
C ALA A 18 -7.25 19.14 5.26
N ASP A 19 -8.32 19.94 5.18
CA ASP A 19 -9.03 20.42 6.36
C ASP A 19 -9.77 19.28 7.07
N LEU A 20 -10.34 18.35 6.32
CA LEU A 20 -10.99 17.17 6.87
C LEU A 20 -9.97 16.24 7.56
N ILE A 21 -8.80 16.04 6.94
CA ILE A 21 -7.69 15.27 7.53
C ILE A 21 -7.25 15.91 8.86
N ARG A 22 -7.03 17.23 8.87
CA ARG A 22 -6.65 17.97 10.09
C ARG A 22 -7.71 17.86 11.19
N LYS A 23 -8.98 18.09 10.86
CA LYS A 23 -10.08 17.99 11.81
C LYS A 23 -10.20 16.60 12.42
N ASN A 24 -10.07 15.54 11.61
CA ASN A 24 -10.14 14.17 12.10
C ASN A 24 -8.93 13.81 12.96
N PHE A 25 -7.72 14.22 12.56
CA PHE A 25 -6.51 14.05 13.35
C PHE A 25 -6.62 14.71 14.72
N GLU A 26 -7.00 15.99 14.77
CA GLU A 26 -7.15 16.73 16.02
C GLU A 26 -8.16 16.06 16.95
N LYS A 27 -9.28 15.58 16.40
CA LYS A 27 -10.30 14.85 17.15
C LYS A 27 -9.75 13.54 17.73
N LEU A 28 -9.12 12.70 16.90
CA LEU A 28 -8.53 11.43 17.34
C LEU A 28 -7.41 11.65 18.37
N GLU A 29 -6.55 12.65 18.17
CA GLU A 29 -5.47 12.95 19.11
C GLU A 29 -6.02 13.41 20.47
N GLN A 30 -7.06 14.28 20.48
CA GLN A 30 -7.74 14.69 21.70
C GLN A 30 -8.39 13.52 22.43
N ASP A 31 -9.10 12.63 21.70
CA ASP A 31 -9.76 11.46 22.28
C ASP A 31 -8.75 10.48 22.88
N ILE A 32 -7.63 10.21 22.19
CA ILE A 32 -6.55 9.35 22.71
C ILE A 32 -5.91 9.97 23.96
N ASN A 33 -5.69 11.29 23.99
CA ASN A 33 -5.14 11.96 25.18
C ASN A 33 -6.09 11.84 26.38
N ARG A 34 -7.40 12.05 26.18
CA ARG A 34 -8.41 11.86 27.24
C ARG A 34 -8.39 10.42 27.76
N GLN A 35 -8.28 9.43 26.88
CA GLN A 35 -8.20 8.01 27.29
C GLN A 35 -6.90 7.69 28.05
N ILE A 36 -5.77 8.31 27.67
CA ILE A 36 -4.48 8.18 28.37
C ILE A 36 -4.56 8.72 29.80
N GLU A 37 -5.25 9.85 29.98
CA GLU A 37 -5.46 10.49 31.29
C GLU A 37 -6.46 9.72 32.15
N ALA A 38 -7.56 9.26 31.55
CA ALA A 38 -8.61 8.52 32.25
C ALA A 38 -8.18 7.11 32.66
N THR A 39 -7.23 6.49 31.93
CA THR A 39 -6.83 5.11 32.25
C THR A 39 -5.90 5.04 33.46
N GLY A 40 -6.32 4.24 34.45
CA GLY A 40 -5.47 3.83 35.58
C GLY A 40 -4.49 2.71 35.24
N SER A 41 -4.64 2.05 34.08
CA SER A 41 -3.80 0.91 33.69
C SER A 41 -2.54 1.37 32.94
N LYS A 42 -1.36 1.01 33.46
CA LYS A 42 -0.07 1.28 32.80
C LYS A 42 0.00 0.65 31.41
N PHE A 43 -0.47 -0.58 31.27
CA PHE A 43 -0.48 -1.30 30.00
C PHE A 43 -1.38 -0.60 28.96
N LEU A 44 -2.59 -0.22 29.35
CA LEU A 44 -3.51 0.48 28.46
C LEU A 44 -2.95 1.86 28.05
N ARG A 45 -2.30 2.56 28.99
CA ARG A 45 -1.64 3.84 28.73
C ARG A 45 -0.51 3.71 27.69
N GLU A 46 0.26 2.62 27.74
CA GLU A 46 1.32 2.35 26.77
C GLU A 46 0.77 1.97 25.39
N SER A 47 -0.29 1.17 25.33
CA SER A 47 -0.99 0.88 24.08
C SER A 47 -1.57 2.14 23.43
N LEU A 48 -2.20 3.02 24.23
CA LEU A 48 -2.75 4.28 23.74
C LEU A 48 -1.66 5.24 23.25
N ARG A 49 -0.47 5.23 23.85
CA ARG A 49 0.69 5.99 23.34
C ARG A 49 1.16 5.48 21.97
N LYS A 50 1.13 4.15 21.74
CA LYS A 50 1.42 3.57 20.42
C LYS A 50 0.37 3.98 19.39
N ASN A 51 -0.92 3.96 19.76
CA ASN A 51 -2.00 4.43 18.88
C ASN A 51 -1.86 5.93 18.55
N LYS A 52 -1.50 6.75 19.53
CA LYS A 52 -1.21 8.17 19.32
C LYS A 52 -0.09 8.37 18.29
N LYS A 53 0.97 7.56 18.38
CA LYS A 53 2.09 7.59 17.43
C LYS A 53 1.62 7.22 16.01
N ALA A 54 0.86 6.15 15.87
CA ALA A 54 0.31 5.72 14.58
C ALA A 54 -0.61 6.78 13.94
N VAL A 55 -1.46 7.45 14.74
CA VAL A 55 -2.32 8.55 14.26
C VAL A 55 -1.49 9.74 13.75
N LYS A 56 -0.37 10.08 14.41
CA LYS A 56 0.56 11.12 13.93
C LYS A 56 1.25 10.74 12.63
N GLU A 57 1.75 9.51 12.54
CA GLU A 57 2.37 9.00 11.32
C GLU A 57 1.37 9.02 10.15
N ALA A 58 0.09 8.69 10.40
CA ALA A 58 -0.96 8.69 9.38
C ALA A 58 -1.27 10.12 8.91
N TYR A 59 -1.35 11.06 9.84
CA TYR A 59 -1.58 12.47 9.55
C TYR A 59 -0.48 13.07 8.68
N HIS A 60 0.78 12.83 9.02
CA HIS A 60 1.91 13.30 8.23
C HIS A 60 1.95 12.67 6.83
N LEU A 61 1.64 11.37 6.73
CA LEU A 61 1.61 10.66 5.45
C LEU A 61 0.51 11.20 4.53
N LEU A 62 -0.68 11.54 5.05
CA LEU A 62 -1.79 12.03 4.23
C LEU A 62 -1.66 13.48 3.80
N LEU A 63 -1.03 14.35 4.58
CA LEU A 63 -0.94 15.77 4.25
C LEU A 63 0.23 16.16 3.34
N ASN A 64 1.05 15.19 2.91
CA ASN A 64 2.32 15.47 2.23
C ASN A 64 3.14 16.55 2.98
N ASP A 65 2.99 16.60 4.30
CA ASP A 65 3.90 17.40 5.09
C ASP A 65 5.22 16.64 4.96
N VAL A 66 6.15 17.21 4.20
CA VAL A 66 7.44 16.65 3.74
C VAL A 66 8.35 16.24 4.92
N SER A 67 7.83 16.25 6.15
CA SER A 67 8.52 16.25 7.42
C SER A 67 8.72 14.88 8.07
N VAL A 68 8.49 13.73 7.41
CA VAL A 68 8.83 12.45 8.08
C VAL A 68 9.77 11.52 7.32
N ASP A 69 9.94 11.62 6.00
CA ASP A 69 10.99 10.83 5.33
C ASP A 69 11.85 11.61 4.31
N GLY A 70 11.68 12.94 4.19
CA GLY A 70 12.46 13.76 3.24
C GLY A 70 13.01 15.08 3.80
N ALA A 71 12.29 15.77 4.69
CA ALA A 71 12.74 17.04 5.28
C ALA A 71 13.47 16.89 6.63
N LEU A 72 13.73 15.66 7.08
CA LEU A 72 14.74 15.41 8.12
C LEU A 72 16.17 15.78 7.66
N SER A 73 16.36 16.04 6.37
CA SER A 73 17.65 15.91 5.73
C SER A 73 18.64 17.06 5.83
N PHE A 74 18.21 18.31 5.75
CA PHE A 74 19.17 19.41 5.79
C PHE A 74 19.42 19.90 7.22
N GLY A 75 18.36 19.92 8.04
CA GLY A 75 18.46 20.33 9.44
C GLY A 75 19.26 19.36 10.29
N GLU A 76 19.07 18.05 10.11
CA GLU A 76 19.83 17.03 10.87
C GLU A 76 21.23 16.83 10.30
N ALA A 77 21.43 16.91 8.98
CA ALA A 77 22.77 16.98 8.40
C ALA A 77 23.53 18.20 8.94
N TYR A 78 22.91 19.38 8.95
CA TYR A 78 23.52 20.60 9.49
C TYR A 78 23.81 20.50 11.00
N LYS A 79 22.93 19.89 11.80
CA LYS A 79 23.19 19.60 13.22
C LYS A 79 24.33 18.60 13.41
N LEU A 80 24.45 17.58 12.55
CA LEU A 80 25.58 16.64 12.54
C LEU A 80 26.91 17.37 12.30
N PHE A 81 26.94 18.41 11.47
CA PHE A 81 28.13 19.24 11.22
C PHE A 81 28.42 20.26 12.32
N ARG A 82 27.40 20.75 13.03
CA ARG A 82 27.54 21.86 13.99
C ARG A 82 27.79 21.42 15.43
N ASP A 83 27.15 20.34 15.89
CA ASP A 83 27.07 20.02 17.32
C ASP A 83 28.00 18.86 17.76
N ARG A 84 28.90 18.37 16.90
CA ARG A 84 29.89 17.37 17.30
C ARG A 84 31.09 18.02 17.98
N GLY A 85 31.38 17.58 19.20
CA GLY A 85 32.61 17.93 19.92
C GLY A 85 33.89 17.36 19.28
N ASP A 86 33.76 16.36 18.39
CA ASP A 86 34.84 15.81 17.58
C ASP A 86 34.61 16.13 16.09
N ASN A 87 35.33 17.16 15.63
CA ASN A 87 35.35 17.64 14.24
C ASN A 87 36.47 16.98 13.41
N SER A 88 36.99 15.83 13.83
CA SER A 88 37.97 15.11 13.02
C SER A 88 37.40 14.78 11.63
N PRO A 89 38.20 14.90 10.56
CA PRO A 89 37.75 14.55 9.21
C PRO A 89 37.17 13.13 9.09
N ALA A 90 37.69 12.20 9.89
CA ALA A 90 37.20 10.82 9.96
C ALA A 90 35.79 10.72 10.56
N SER A 91 35.51 11.44 11.65
CA SER A 91 34.18 11.51 12.28
C SER A 91 33.13 12.12 11.34
N LEU A 92 33.51 13.18 10.63
CA LEU A 92 32.66 13.85 9.63
C LEU A 92 32.35 12.93 8.45
N LYS A 93 33.36 12.23 7.91
CA LYS A 93 33.17 11.27 6.82
C LYS A 93 32.25 10.11 7.24
N ALA A 94 32.44 9.55 8.43
CA ALA A 94 31.58 8.49 8.94
C ALA A 94 30.12 8.95 9.13
N ALA A 95 29.91 10.20 9.59
CA ALA A 95 28.57 10.78 9.73
C ALA A 95 27.88 10.96 8.38
N PHE A 96 28.65 11.39 7.38
CA PHE A 96 28.15 11.61 6.04
C PHE A 96 27.81 10.30 5.31
N GLU A 97 28.62 9.26 5.45
CA GLU A 97 28.30 7.93 4.89
C GLU A 97 27.03 7.35 5.52
N LYS A 98 26.85 7.52 6.84
CA LYS A 98 25.59 7.15 7.50
C LYS A 98 24.39 7.92 6.94
N LEU A 99 24.54 9.23 6.73
CA LEU A 99 23.48 10.07 6.14
C LEU A 99 23.13 9.61 4.72
N LYS A 100 24.13 9.24 3.90
CA LYS A 100 23.91 8.65 2.57
C LYS A 100 23.14 7.34 2.63
N GLU A 101 23.47 6.47 3.59
CA GLU A 101 22.78 5.21 3.82
C GLU A 101 21.31 5.45 4.19
N ASP A 102 21.05 6.36 5.14
CA ASP A 102 19.69 6.75 5.55
C ASP A 102 18.89 7.35 4.37
N TYR A 103 19.54 8.12 3.51
CA TYR A 103 18.92 8.66 2.30
C TYR A 103 18.68 7.65 1.18
N SER A 104 19.47 6.57 1.15
CA SER A 104 19.35 5.53 0.13
C SER A 104 18.00 4.80 0.20
N PHE A 105 17.29 4.88 1.32
CA PHE A 105 15.91 4.41 1.45
C PHE A 105 14.94 5.20 0.55
N GLY A 106 15.14 6.52 0.40
CA GLY A 106 14.36 7.35 -0.53
C GLY A 106 14.54 6.95 -1.99
N LEU A 107 15.74 6.46 -2.35
CA LEU A 107 16.04 5.92 -3.69
C LEU A 107 15.31 4.60 -3.97
N ARG A 108 14.87 3.88 -2.92
CA ARG A 108 14.08 2.64 -3.05
C ARG A 108 12.59 2.91 -3.14
N SER A 109 12.15 4.17 -3.13
CA SER A 109 10.73 4.51 -3.21
C SER A 109 10.14 4.06 -4.54
N PRO A 110 8.96 3.40 -4.57
CA PRO A 110 8.30 3.06 -5.83
C PRO A 110 7.86 4.32 -6.59
N ASN A 111 7.72 5.47 -5.91
CA ASN A 111 7.33 6.73 -6.53
C ASN A 111 8.52 7.41 -7.23
N LYS A 112 8.44 7.56 -8.55
CA LYS A 112 9.47 8.20 -9.38
C LYS A 112 9.83 9.60 -8.92
N THR A 113 8.85 10.42 -8.52
CA THR A 113 9.11 11.80 -8.07
C THR A 113 9.92 11.82 -6.77
N ILE A 114 9.63 10.89 -5.84
CA ILE A 114 10.38 10.77 -4.58
C ILE A 114 11.81 10.31 -4.86
N ARG A 115 12.00 9.32 -5.73
CA ARG A 115 13.35 8.89 -6.15
C ARG A 115 14.15 10.03 -6.76
N THR A 116 13.58 10.74 -7.74
CA THR A 116 14.26 11.87 -8.37
C THR A 116 14.58 13.00 -7.39
N LEU A 117 13.72 13.22 -6.38
CA LEU A 117 14.01 14.20 -5.31
C LEU A 117 15.19 13.72 -4.44
N ALA A 118 15.15 12.47 -3.98
CA ALA A 118 16.21 11.87 -3.17
C ALA A 118 17.56 11.82 -3.91
N GLU A 119 17.57 11.52 -5.22
CA GLU A 119 18.77 11.57 -6.07
C GLU A 119 19.38 12.98 -6.13
N ASN A 120 18.54 14.01 -6.31
CA ASN A 120 18.99 15.40 -6.38
C ASN A 120 19.53 15.88 -5.02
N ASP A 121 18.85 15.54 -3.93
CA ASP A 121 19.30 15.88 -2.58
C ASP A 121 20.63 15.21 -2.24
N LEU A 122 20.78 13.92 -2.53
CA LEU A 122 22.01 13.17 -2.31
C LEU A 122 23.18 13.75 -3.12
N LYS A 123 22.91 14.16 -4.36
CA LYS A 123 23.90 14.82 -5.22
C LYS A 123 24.36 16.15 -4.62
N ILE A 124 23.42 17.01 -4.20
CA ILE A 124 23.74 18.31 -3.58
C ILE A 124 24.54 18.09 -2.29
N LEU A 125 24.10 17.16 -1.44
CA LEU A 125 24.79 16.82 -0.19
C LEU A 125 26.22 16.32 -0.43
N THR A 126 26.42 15.50 -1.46
CA THR A 126 27.74 14.99 -1.86
C THR A 126 28.64 16.10 -2.38
N GLU A 127 28.15 16.96 -3.27
CA GLU A 127 28.92 18.11 -3.77
C GLU A 127 29.34 19.07 -2.63
N VAL A 128 28.43 19.36 -1.71
CA VAL A 128 28.72 20.20 -0.53
C VAL A 128 29.75 19.54 0.37
N PHE A 129 29.62 18.24 0.63
CA PHE A 129 30.56 17.51 1.48
C PHE A 129 31.96 17.46 0.87
N GLU A 130 32.08 17.12 -0.41
CA GLU A 130 33.35 17.09 -1.13
C GLU A 130 34.03 18.47 -1.14
N GLN A 131 33.24 19.53 -1.33
CA GLN A 131 33.74 20.91 -1.26
C GLN A 131 34.24 21.27 0.15
N LEU A 132 33.57 20.83 1.21
CA LEU A 132 34.02 21.05 2.59
C LEU A 132 35.29 20.24 2.90
N THR A 133 35.37 18.97 2.50
CA THR A 133 36.56 18.13 2.77
C THR A 133 37.79 18.58 1.99
N SER A 134 37.63 19.06 0.75
CA SER A 134 38.76 19.57 -0.05
C SER A 134 39.34 20.87 0.49
N GLN A 135 38.56 21.66 1.24
CA GLN A 135 39.06 22.85 1.94
C GLN A 135 39.74 22.53 3.28
N VAL A 136 39.53 21.32 3.82
CA VAL A 136 40.07 20.86 5.11
C VAL A 136 41.29 19.96 4.92
N GLU A 137 41.59 19.50 3.70
CA GLU A 137 42.82 18.76 3.45
C GLU A 137 44.03 19.61 3.88
N PRO A 138 44.83 19.11 4.84
CA PRO A 138 45.92 19.87 5.40
C PRO A 138 46.98 20.03 4.33
N ASP A 139 47.01 21.20 3.72
CA ASP A 139 48.14 21.64 2.95
C ASP A 139 49.37 21.49 3.83
N LYS A 140 50.39 20.78 3.30
CA LYS A 140 51.61 20.35 3.97
C LYS A 140 52.20 21.49 4.80
N SER A 141 51.84 21.56 6.07
CA SER A 141 52.32 22.60 6.98
C SER A 141 53.01 21.94 8.15
N ASP A 142 54.29 21.66 7.90
CA ASP A 142 55.27 21.65 8.97
C ASP A 142 55.19 23.02 9.68
N LYS A 143 54.70 23.01 10.92
CA LYS A 143 54.80 24.08 11.92
C LYS A 143 54.03 25.37 11.61
N ILE A 144 52.70 25.32 11.72
CA ILE A 144 51.89 26.51 12.02
C ILE A 144 51.57 26.48 13.51
N ASP A 145 51.87 27.58 14.22
CA ASP A 145 51.53 27.73 15.63
C ASP A 145 50.01 27.61 15.85
N GLN A 146 49.62 26.92 16.90
CA GLN A 146 48.23 26.49 17.15
C GLN A 146 47.22 27.67 17.19
N ALA A 147 47.68 28.87 17.56
CA ALA A 147 46.88 30.09 17.59
C ALA A 147 46.61 30.67 16.17
N ASP A 148 47.55 30.54 15.25
CA ASP A 148 47.37 30.99 13.86
C ASP A 148 46.48 30.02 13.08
N ALA A 149 46.54 28.73 13.41
CA ALA A 149 45.64 27.72 12.86
C ALA A 149 44.18 27.97 13.27
N GLU A 150 43.90 28.30 14.54
CA GLU A 150 42.53 28.61 14.99
C GLU A 150 41.96 29.89 14.33
N ASN A 151 42.77 30.94 14.20
CA ASN A 151 42.34 32.18 13.54
C ASN A 151 42.07 31.98 12.05
N LEU A 152 42.91 31.22 11.35
CA LEU A 152 42.69 30.87 9.94
C LEU A 152 41.43 30.01 9.77
N THR A 153 41.21 29.06 10.68
CA THR A 153 40.02 28.19 10.66
C THR A 153 38.73 28.99 10.85
N ASN A 154 38.72 29.99 11.74
CA ASN A 154 37.54 30.84 11.96
C ASN A 154 37.25 31.76 10.77
N ALA A 155 38.27 32.37 10.17
CA ALA A 155 38.11 33.21 8.98
C ALA A 155 37.60 32.42 7.76
N VAL A 156 38.10 31.19 7.57
CA VAL A 156 37.63 30.27 6.52
C VAL A 156 36.18 29.85 6.80
N LYS A 157 35.84 29.47 8.04
CA LYS A 157 34.46 29.13 8.42
C LYS A 157 33.49 30.28 8.16
N GLU A 158 33.85 31.52 8.51
CA GLU A 158 33.00 32.68 8.21
C GLU A 158 32.83 32.92 6.72
N LYS A 159 33.90 32.79 5.93
CA LYS A 159 33.83 32.98 4.48
C LYS A 159 32.95 31.92 3.81
N VAL A 160 33.15 30.65 4.16
CA VAL A 160 32.34 29.53 3.66
C VAL A 160 30.89 29.68 4.09
N GLY A 161 30.64 30.08 5.35
CA GLY A 161 29.31 30.36 5.85
C GLY A 161 28.59 31.48 5.07
N ARG A 162 29.31 32.56 4.73
CA ARG A 162 28.77 33.65 3.89
C ARG A 162 28.41 33.17 2.49
N GLU A 163 29.34 32.51 1.79
CA GLU A 163 29.12 32.01 0.42
C GLU A 163 27.98 30.98 0.36
N PHE A 164 27.88 30.11 1.37
CA PHE A 164 26.80 29.13 1.48
C PHE A 164 25.44 29.81 1.68
N ASN A 165 25.35 30.78 2.60
CA ASN A 165 24.12 31.53 2.84
C ASN A 165 23.67 32.33 1.60
N GLU A 166 24.61 32.94 0.86
CA GLU A 166 24.30 33.63 -0.39
C GLU A 166 23.73 32.68 -1.45
N LYS A 167 24.30 31.48 -1.61
CA LYS A 167 23.76 30.46 -2.53
C LYS A 167 22.37 29.98 -2.12
N ILE A 168 22.13 29.79 -0.81
CA ILE A 168 20.80 29.43 -0.30
C ILE A 168 19.78 30.53 -0.61
N GLU A 169 20.12 31.80 -0.37
CA GLU A 169 19.21 32.92 -0.67
C GLU A 169 18.92 33.05 -2.17
N MET A 170 19.92 32.83 -3.03
CA MET A 170 19.69 32.77 -4.48
C MET A 170 18.78 31.61 -4.90
N LEU A 171 18.92 30.44 -4.28
CA LEU A 171 18.04 29.29 -4.52
C LEU A 171 16.61 29.60 -4.07
N LYS A 172 16.41 30.15 -2.87
CA LYS A 172 15.09 30.58 -2.38
C LYS A 172 14.43 31.55 -3.36
N LEU A 173 15.15 32.59 -3.80
CA LEU A 173 14.62 33.57 -4.76
C LEU A 173 14.24 32.93 -6.10
N LYS A 174 15.00 31.94 -6.57
CA LYS A 174 14.69 31.18 -7.79
C LYS A 174 13.40 30.36 -7.62
N TYR A 175 13.28 29.62 -6.52
CA TYR A 175 12.08 28.82 -6.24
C TYR A 175 10.84 29.69 -6.03
N ASP A 176 10.95 30.81 -5.32
CA ASP A 176 9.84 31.76 -5.15
C ASP A 176 9.31 32.31 -6.48
N LYS A 177 10.20 32.60 -7.43
CA LYS A 177 9.80 33.02 -8.79
C LYS A 177 9.06 31.90 -9.52
N THR A 178 9.52 30.66 -9.39
CA THR A 178 8.87 29.50 -10.00
C THR A 178 7.50 29.22 -9.39
N ILE A 179 7.37 29.28 -8.05
CA ILE A 179 6.11 29.13 -7.33
C ILE A 179 5.10 30.18 -7.79
N LYS A 180 5.48 31.46 -7.82
CA LYS A 180 4.62 32.55 -8.32
C LYS A 180 4.17 32.35 -9.77
N SER A 181 5.03 31.78 -10.62
CA SER A 181 4.65 31.44 -12.00
C SER A 181 3.63 30.31 -12.06
N PHE A 182 3.73 29.30 -11.19
CA PHE A 182 2.76 28.22 -11.12
C PHE A 182 1.43 28.70 -10.53
N ASP A 183 1.45 29.54 -9.50
CA ASP A 183 0.22 30.13 -8.93
C ASP A 183 -0.57 30.92 -9.99
N GLY A 184 0.12 31.67 -10.85
CA GLY A 184 -0.51 32.34 -11.99
C GLY A 184 -1.20 31.35 -12.94
N LYS A 185 -0.50 30.29 -13.35
CA LYS A 185 -1.07 29.24 -14.23
C LYS A 185 -2.26 28.51 -13.59
N ILE A 186 -2.18 28.23 -12.29
CA ILE A 186 -3.27 27.59 -11.54
C ILE A 186 -4.49 28.51 -11.50
N THR A 187 -4.27 29.81 -11.29
CA THR A 187 -5.35 30.82 -11.29
C THR A 187 -6.01 30.90 -12.67
N ASP A 188 -5.22 30.94 -13.73
CA ASP A 188 -5.71 30.96 -15.12
C ASP A 188 -6.56 29.70 -15.43
N LEU A 189 -6.04 28.50 -15.13
CA LEU A 189 -6.75 27.23 -15.33
C LEU A 189 -8.03 27.14 -14.49
N THR A 190 -8.01 27.65 -13.26
CA THR A 190 -9.19 27.68 -12.39
C THR A 190 -10.26 28.60 -12.98
N SER A 191 -9.86 29.75 -13.54
CA SER A 191 -10.79 30.67 -14.20
C SER A 191 -11.40 30.06 -15.47
N GLU A 192 -10.59 29.35 -16.27
CA GLU A 192 -11.04 28.66 -17.48
C GLU A 192 -12.04 27.54 -17.15
N ASN A 193 -11.74 26.73 -16.12
CA ASN A 193 -12.60 25.64 -15.66
C ASN A 193 -13.94 26.18 -15.10
N ASN A 194 -13.92 27.29 -14.35
CA ASN A 194 -15.14 27.94 -13.89
C ASN A 194 -15.99 28.47 -15.05
N SER A 195 -15.37 29.03 -16.10
CA SER A 195 -16.09 29.41 -17.32
C SER A 195 -16.73 28.20 -18.00
N LEU A 196 -15.98 27.10 -18.16
CA LEU A 196 -16.50 25.87 -18.79
C LEU A 196 -17.67 25.28 -17.99
N ARG A 197 -17.57 25.26 -16.67
CA ARG A 197 -18.64 24.76 -15.80
C ARG A 197 -19.91 25.61 -15.95
N LYS A 198 -19.80 26.93 -15.99
CA LYS A 198 -20.93 27.84 -16.18
C LYS A 198 -21.61 27.59 -17.53
N ASP A 199 -20.81 27.50 -18.58
CA ASP A 199 -21.24 27.23 -19.94
C ASP A 199 -21.99 25.89 -20.09
N ILE A 200 -21.47 24.82 -19.48
CA ILE A 200 -22.13 23.50 -19.48
C ILE A 200 -23.46 23.56 -18.71
N LEU A 201 -23.52 24.28 -17.59
CA LEU A 201 -24.75 24.45 -16.83
C LEU A 201 -25.82 25.18 -17.66
N GLU A 202 -25.46 26.23 -18.39
CA GLU A 202 -26.39 26.94 -19.29
C GLU A 202 -26.93 26.00 -20.38
N LEU A 203 -26.09 25.13 -20.95
CA LEU A 203 -26.53 24.12 -21.92
C LEU A 203 -27.50 23.10 -21.31
N LEU A 204 -27.20 22.61 -20.09
CA LEU A 204 -28.07 21.66 -19.39
C LEU A 204 -29.41 22.27 -19.00
N THR A 205 -29.44 23.55 -18.60
CA THR A 205 -30.68 24.27 -18.32
C THR A 205 -31.52 24.42 -19.59
N ALA A 206 -30.92 24.82 -20.71
CA ALA A 206 -31.63 24.93 -22.00
C ALA A 206 -32.23 23.58 -22.45
N LEU A 207 -31.51 22.47 -22.18
CA LEU A 207 -31.99 21.12 -22.45
C LEU A 207 -33.16 20.72 -21.53
N ALA A 208 -33.06 21.03 -20.23
CA ALA A 208 -34.08 20.72 -19.24
C ALA A 208 -35.41 21.45 -19.51
N ASP A 209 -35.33 22.69 -20.01
CA ASP A 209 -36.50 23.49 -20.36
C ASP A 209 -37.16 23.06 -21.68
N GLY A 210 -36.59 22.10 -22.40
CA GLY A 210 -37.12 21.57 -23.66
C GLY A 210 -36.93 22.49 -24.86
N TYR A 211 -36.09 23.52 -24.76
CA TYR A 211 -35.78 24.43 -25.87
C TYR A 211 -34.76 23.80 -26.83
N THR A 212 -35.23 22.94 -27.72
CA THR A 212 -34.36 22.16 -28.64
C THR A 212 -33.51 23.04 -29.55
N GLU A 213 -34.05 24.15 -30.05
CA GLU A 213 -33.33 25.07 -30.94
C GLU A 213 -32.25 25.86 -30.17
N LEU A 214 -32.60 26.38 -28.99
CA LEU A 214 -31.65 27.07 -28.10
C LEU A 214 -30.52 26.12 -27.67
N THR A 215 -30.85 24.87 -27.33
CA THR A 215 -29.86 23.86 -26.94
C THR A 215 -28.85 23.59 -28.06
N VAL A 216 -29.30 23.49 -29.32
CA VAL A 216 -28.42 23.27 -30.47
C VAL A 216 -27.52 24.49 -30.71
N GLN A 217 -28.06 25.70 -30.61
CA GLN A 217 -27.27 26.93 -30.74
C GLN A 217 -26.22 27.05 -29.63
N THR A 218 -26.60 26.80 -28.37
CA THR A 218 -25.68 26.81 -27.23
C THR A 218 -24.59 25.74 -27.39
N ALA A 219 -24.96 24.51 -27.81
CA ALA A 219 -23.98 23.45 -28.04
C ALA A 219 -22.98 23.79 -29.16
N GLN A 220 -23.43 24.43 -30.24
CA GLN A 220 -22.55 24.88 -31.33
C GLN A 220 -21.61 26.00 -30.89
N ALA A 221 -22.11 26.98 -30.15
CA ALA A 221 -21.30 28.07 -29.59
C ALA A 221 -20.21 27.54 -28.65
N LEU A 222 -20.53 26.54 -27.81
CA LEU A 222 -19.55 25.88 -26.95
C LEU A 222 -18.53 25.06 -27.73
N ALA A 223 -18.96 24.33 -28.75
CA ALA A 223 -18.05 23.57 -29.60
C ALA A 223 -17.04 24.50 -30.31
N GLU A 224 -17.48 25.68 -30.77
CA GLU A 224 -16.59 26.69 -31.35
C GLU A 224 -15.66 27.31 -30.31
N LYS A 225 -16.19 27.72 -29.15
CA LYS A 225 -15.43 28.34 -28.04
C LYS A 225 -14.31 27.44 -27.52
N TYR A 226 -14.54 26.13 -27.42
CA TYR A 226 -13.58 25.16 -26.88
C TYR A 226 -12.85 24.34 -27.97
N GLY A 227 -12.99 24.72 -29.25
CA GLY A 227 -12.28 24.08 -30.35
C GLY A 227 -12.62 22.60 -30.58
N VAL A 228 -13.82 22.17 -30.19
CA VAL A 228 -14.31 20.80 -30.38
C VAL A 228 -14.62 20.58 -31.86
N LYS A 229 -13.67 19.96 -32.57
CA LYS A 229 -13.85 19.55 -33.98
C LYS A 229 -14.83 18.36 -34.03
N ASP A 230 -15.59 18.26 -35.13
CA ASP A 230 -16.52 17.16 -35.45
C ASP A 230 -17.94 17.16 -34.86
N PHE A 231 -18.45 18.29 -34.32
CA PHE A 231 -19.89 18.42 -34.00
C PHE A 231 -20.84 18.40 -35.23
N LYS A 232 -20.28 18.27 -36.45
CA LYS A 232 -21.03 18.29 -37.73
C LYS A 232 -21.62 16.93 -38.08
N LYS A 233 -22.63 16.49 -37.33
CA LYS A 233 -23.70 15.62 -37.88
C LYS A 233 -25.03 16.06 -37.27
N GLN A 234 -25.77 16.88 -38.02
CA GLN A 234 -27.20 17.04 -37.76
C GLN A 234 -27.84 15.65 -37.75
N PRO A 235 -28.58 15.26 -36.70
CA PRO A 235 -29.50 14.15 -36.83
C PRO A 235 -30.52 14.57 -37.88
N THR A 236 -30.50 13.92 -39.04
CA THR A 236 -31.53 14.00 -40.06
C THR A 236 -32.87 13.71 -39.41
N ALA A 237 -33.66 14.76 -39.22
CA ALA A 237 -35.08 14.79 -38.85
C ALA A 237 -35.64 13.48 -38.27
N PHE A 238 -35.65 13.34 -36.94
CA PHE A 238 -36.59 12.44 -36.27
C PHE A 238 -38.00 13.03 -36.40
N ARG A 239 -38.59 12.88 -37.58
CA ARG A 239 -40.00 13.19 -37.86
C ARG A 239 -40.85 12.02 -37.37
N GLN A 240 -40.85 11.76 -36.06
CA GLN A 240 -41.86 10.87 -35.49
C GLN A 240 -43.15 11.67 -35.30
N LYS A 241 -44.14 11.38 -36.15
CA LYS A 241 -45.53 11.80 -35.95
C LYS A 241 -45.96 11.35 -34.54
N PRO A 242 -46.61 12.21 -33.75
CA PRO A 242 -47.17 11.78 -32.48
C PRO A 242 -48.20 10.67 -32.73
N LYS A 243 -47.90 9.46 -32.25
CA LYS A 243 -48.90 8.40 -32.14
C LYS A 243 -49.92 8.87 -31.13
N VAL A 244 -51.12 9.20 -31.60
CA VAL A 244 -52.30 9.49 -30.79
C VAL A 244 -52.54 8.27 -29.89
N ILE A 245 -52.26 8.42 -28.59
CA ILE A 245 -52.69 7.45 -27.59
C ILE A 245 -54.18 7.69 -27.38
N SER A 246 -54.98 6.72 -27.84
CA SER A 246 -56.42 6.68 -27.63
C SER A 246 -56.74 6.59 -26.14
N VAL A 247 -57.51 7.57 -25.69
CA VAL A 247 -58.18 7.67 -24.40
C VAL A 247 -58.95 6.38 -24.09
N ILE A 248 -58.63 5.75 -22.95
CA ILE A 248 -59.53 4.84 -22.23
C ILE A 248 -59.88 5.52 -20.91
N SER A 249 -61.14 5.91 -20.77
CA SER A 249 -61.73 6.47 -19.55
C SER A 249 -62.26 5.33 -18.64
N PRO A 250 -62.73 5.60 -17.40
CA PRO A 250 -62.20 4.94 -16.20
C PRO A 250 -63.22 4.00 -15.55
N THR A 251 -62.77 3.06 -14.71
CA THR A 251 -63.53 2.58 -13.53
C THR A 251 -62.73 1.53 -12.75
N LYS A 252 -62.22 1.90 -11.58
CA LYS A 252 -62.60 1.32 -10.29
C LYS A 252 -61.73 1.92 -9.19
N MET A 253 -62.40 2.61 -8.27
CA MET A 253 -61.85 3.06 -6.99
C MET A 253 -61.37 1.84 -6.19
N VAL A 254 -60.11 1.86 -5.77
CA VAL A 254 -59.59 1.06 -4.67
C VAL A 254 -58.88 2.03 -3.73
N LYS A 255 -59.17 1.85 -2.45
CA LYS A 255 -58.95 2.77 -1.33
C LYS A 255 -57.48 3.14 -1.15
N GLU A 256 -57.26 4.41 -0.83
CA GLU A 256 -56.00 4.93 -0.28
C GLU A 256 -55.82 4.43 1.15
N GLU A 257 -54.76 3.65 1.39
CA GLU A 257 -54.18 3.49 2.72
C GLU A 257 -53.00 4.44 2.84
N ILE A 258 -53.22 5.49 3.65
CA ILE A 258 -52.22 6.44 4.08
C ILE A 258 -51.36 5.74 5.14
N ASN A 259 -50.20 5.22 4.74
CA ASN A 259 -49.16 4.84 5.70
C ASN A 259 -48.24 6.04 5.92
N GLY A 260 -48.62 6.86 6.89
CA GLY A 260 -47.71 7.79 7.55
C GLY A 260 -46.65 7.01 8.30
N PHE A 261 -45.37 7.27 8.01
CA PHE A 261 -44.26 6.82 8.83
C PHE A 261 -44.30 7.59 10.16
N GLY A 262 -44.80 6.92 11.20
CA GLY A 262 -44.64 7.33 12.58
C GLY A 262 -43.19 7.15 13.02
N LEU A 263 -42.58 8.25 13.46
CA LEU A 263 -41.38 8.24 14.30
C LEU A 263 -41.85 7.84 15.70
N GLU A 264 -41.75 6.56 16.05
CA GLU A 264 -41.74 6.14 17.45
C GLU A 264 -40.29 6.17 17.95
N GLU A 265 -40.07 7.00 18.96
CA GLU A 265 -38.84 7.12 19.72
C GLU A 265 -38.48 5.78 20.36
N ILE A 266 -37.46 5.11 19.81
CA ILE A 266 -36.84 3.95 20.48
C ILE A 266 -36.01 4.49 21.64
N ASN A 267 -36.48 4.22 22.85
CA ASN A 267 -35.81 4.51 24.11
C ASN A 267 -34.44 3.80 24.17
N ILE A 268 -33.36 4.57 24.01
CA ILE A 268 -31.96 4.09 23.99
C ILE A 268 -31.49 3.61 25.39
N GLU A 269 -32.18 3.98 26.46
CA GLU A 269 -31.77 3.62 27.84
C GLU A 269 -31.94 2.14 28.20
N LEU A 270 -32.73 1.35 27.48
CA LEU A 270 -32.92 -0.08 27.81
C LEU A 270 -31.86 -1.01 27.23
N ALA A 271 -31.04 -0.54 26.28
CA ALA A 271 -30.01 -1.36 25.63
C ALA A 271 -28.72 -1.44 26.46
N ASP A 272 -28.35 -0.37 27.17
CA ASP A 272 -27.11 -0.32 27.97
C ASP A 272 -27.17 -1.26 29.18
N ASP A 273 -28.34 -1.38 29.81
CA ASP A 273 -28.53 -2.19 31.01
C ASP A 273 -28.44 -3.71 30.74
N GLN A 274 -28.68 -4.12 29.49
CA GLN A 274 -28.50 -5.52 29.04
C GLN A 274 -27.06 -5.82 28.64
N ILE A 275 -26.33 -4.84 28.09
CA ILE A 275 -24.91 -4.97 27.72
C ILE A 275 -24.04 -5.08 28.98
N ASP A 276 -24.33 -4.28 30.01
CA ASP A 276 -23.61 -4.34 31.30
C ASP A 276 -23.84 -5.67 32.03
N LYS A 277 -25.06 -6.20 32.00
CA LYS A 277 -25.36 -7.54 32.54
C LYS A 277 -24.66 -8.66 31.76
N MET A 278 -24.43 -8.48 30.46
CA MET A 278 -23.69 -9.45 29.64
C MET A 278 -22.18 -9.41 29.92
N MET A 279 -21.62 -8.21 30.10
CA MET A 279 -20.21 -7.99 30.47
C MET A 279 -19.86 -8.55 31.85
N ILE A 280 -20.74 -8.37 32.84
CA ILE A 280 -20.56 -8.93 34.20
C ILE A 280 -20.68 -10.46 34.21
N LYS A 281 -21.45 -11.04 33.29
CA LYS A 281 -21.59 -12.51 33.19
C LYS A 281 -20.37 -13.16 32.56
N GLN A 282 -19.69 -12.48 31.63
CA GLN A 282 -18.45 -12.99 31.03
C GLN A 282 -17.24 -12.84 31.94
N SER A 283 -17.15 -11.77 32.75
CA SER A 283 -16.05 -11.62 33.73
C SER A 283 -16.07 -12.70 34.82
N ARG A 284 -17.25 -13.12 35.30
CA ARG A 284 -17.38 -14.23 36.26
C ARG A 284 -17.00 -15.61 35.72
N ILE A 285 -17.04 -15.81 34.40
CA ILE A 285 -16.65 -17.08 33.77
C ILE A 285 -15.12 -17.20 33.68
N ILE A 286 -14.41 -16.06 33.65
CA ILE A 286 -12.95 -16.01 33.51
C ILE A 286 -12.25 -16.22 34.86
N ASP A 287 -12.82 -15.72 35.97
CA ASP A 287 -12.17 -15.81 37.30
C ASP A 287 -12.30 -17.19 37.98
N ASN A 288 -13.26 -18.04 37.57
CA ASN A 288 -13.50 -19.33 38.20
C ASN A 288 -12.63 -20.50 37.69
N LYS A 289 -11.67 -20.27 36.78
CA LYS A 289 -10.79 -21.33 36.22
C LYS A 289 -9.36 -21.32 36.75
N LYS A 290 -9.03 -20.53 37.78
CA LYS A 290 -7.64 -20.33 38.22
C LYS A 290 -7.26 -20.94 39.57
N ASN A 291 -7.88 -22.05 39.97
CA ASN A 291 -7.38 -22.85 41.09
C ASN A 291 -7.35 -24.34 40.74
N GLN A 292 -6.22 -24.97 41.07
CA GLN A 292 -5.81 -26.37 40.87
C GLN A 292 -5.21 -26.68 39.49
N ASP A 293 -3.89 -26.55 39.39
CA ASP A 293 -3.01 -27.72 39.16
C ASP A 293 -1.54 -27.27 39.08
N ALA A 294 -0.78 -27.59 40.14
CA ALA A 294 0.64 -27.34 40.24
C ALA A 294 1.41 -28.63 39.91
N ASP A 295 1.38 -29.10 38.64
CA ASP A 295 2.40 -30.02 38.11
C ASP A 295 2.30 -30.27 36.59
N ARG A 296 2.49 -29.25 35.76
CA ARG A 296 2.72 -29.46 34.31
C ARG A 296 3.97 -28.73 33.83
N SER A 297 5.06 -29.49 33.83
CA SER A 297 6.27 -29.23 33.06
C SER A 297 5.95 -28.91 31.60
N PHE A 298 6.63 -27.89 31.07
CA PHE A 298 6.72 -27.49 29.67
C PHE A 298 6.51 -28.64 28.67
N ARG A 299 5.35 -28.65 28.00
CA ARG A 299 5.17 -29.24 26.67
C ARG A 299 4.51 -28.18 25.80
N SER A 300 5.23 -27.71 24.79
CA SER A 300 4.71 -26.83 23.75
C SER A 300 3.53 -27.51 23.05
N GLU A 301 2.43 -26.77 22.89
CA GLU A 301 1.17 -27.24 22.29
C GLU A 301 1.19 -27.28 20.75
N ASP A 302 2.33 -26.97 20.11
CA ASP A 302 2.46 -27.10 18.67
C ASP A 302 2.84 -28.54 18.32
N GLY A 303 1.99 -29.20 17.52
CA GLY A 303 2.33 -30.47 16.87
C GLY A 303 3.62 -30.34 16.04
N PRO A 304 4.19 -31.46 15.55
CA PRO A 304 5.44 -31.41 14.80
C PRO A 304 5.27 -30.46 13.61
N LEU A 305 6.02 -29.36 13.62
CA LEU A 305 6.00 -28.37 12.54
C LEU A 305 6.41 -29.08 11.24
N SER A 306 5.66 -28.84 10.17
CA SER A 306 6.04 -29.30 8.83
C SER A 306 7.40 -28.73 8.46
N SER A 307 8.23 -29.52 7.75
CA SER A 307 9.57 -29.10 7.31
C SER A 307 9.54 -27.75 6.57
N ARG A 308 8.47 -27.46 5.83
CA ARG A 308 8.25 -26.16 5.17
C ARG A 308 8.09 -24.99 6.13
N SER A 309 7.22 -25.09 7.14
CA SER A 309 6.97 -23.98 8.06
C SER A 309 8.18 -23.69 8.96
N VAL A 310 8.97 -24.72 9.27
CA VAL A 310 10.28 -24.54 9.91
C VAL A 310 11.24 -23.81 8.97
N ALA A 311 11.30 -24.20 7.69
CA ALA A 311 12.16 -23.57 6.70
C ALA A 311 11.83 -22.09 6.48
N GLU A 312 10.54 -21.73 6.33
CA GLU A 312 10.10 -20.34 6.13
C GLU A 312 10.41 -19.46 7.34
N LYS A 313 10.23 -20.00 8.56
CA LYS A 313 10.59 -19.28 9.78
C LYS A 313 12.10 -19.05 9.87
N LEU A 314 12.91 -20.08 9.64
CA LEU A 314 14.38 -19.96 9.65
C LEU A 314 14.86 -19.00 8.56
N PHE A 315 14.20 -18.97 7.41
CA PHE A 315 14.48 -18.00 6.34
C PHE A 315 14.18 -16.57 6.78
N SER A 316 13.01 -16.33 7.41
CA SER A 316 12.69 -14.99 7.94
C SER A 316 13.59 -14.55 9.09
N ASP A 317 14.10 -15.51 9.85
CA ASP A 317 15.06 -15.29 10.95
C ASP A 317 16.51 -15.13 10.43
N GLY A 318 16.74 -15.19 9.11
CA GLY A 318 18.04 -15.02 8.47
C GLY A 318 19.00 -16.21 8.61
N SER A 319 18.49 -17.35 9.10
CA SER A 319 19.26 -18.58 9.32
C SER A 319 19.30 -19.43 8.03
N TYR A 320 19.93 -18.87 6.99
CA TYR A 320 19.84 -19.35 5.61
C TYR A 320 20.34 -20.79 5.40
N GLN A 321 21.44 -21.18 6.04
CA GLN A 321 22.01 -22.53 5.90
C GLN A 321 21.08 -23.61 6.47
N GLU A 322 20.42 -23.31 7.59
CA GLU A 322 19.46 -24.20 8.24
C GLU A 322 18.14 -24.22 7.46
N ALA A 323 17.67 -23.05 7.01
CA ALA A 323 16.51 -22.94 6.14
C ALA A 323 16.66 -23.77 4.86
N LEU A 324 17.84 -23.76 4.22
CA LEU A 324 18.13 -24.55 3.02
C LEU A 324 17.96 -26.05 3.24
N LEU A 325 18.35 -26.55 4.42
CA LEU A 325 18.24 -27.96 4.77
C LEU A 325 16.76 -28.38 4.84
N TYR A 326 15.93 -27.58 5.53
CA TYR A 326 14.51 -27.85 5.66
C TYR A 326 13.72 -27.62 4.36
N PHE A 327 14.11 -26.66 3.51
CA PHE A 327 13.50 -26.50 2.18
C PHE A 327 13.82 -27.69 1.26
N ASN A 328 15.04 -28.23 1.31
CA ASN A 328 15.40 -29.43 0.56
C ASN A 328 14.68 -30.69 1.08
N GLU A 329 14.43 -30.78 2.39
CA GLU A 329 13.61 -31.84 2.98
C GLU A 329 12.14 -31.72 2.54
N ALA A 330 11.56 -30.53 2.61
CA ALA A 330 10.21 -30.25 2.11
C ALA A 330 10.07 -30.56 0.60
N LYS A 331 11.12 -30.32 -0.20
CA LYS A 331 11.14 -30.65 -1.64
C LYS A 331 11.20 -32.15 -1.90
N LYS A 332 11.81 -32.95 -1.02
CA LYS A 332 11.75 -34.41 -1.10
C LYS A 332 10.35 -34.94 -0.79
N GLU A 333 9.65 -34.31 0.15
CA GLU A 333 8.27 -34.66 0.50
C GLU A 333 7.28 -34.23 -0.59
N ASN A 334 7.52 -33.10 -1.25
CA ASN A 334 6.68 -32.59 -2.34
C ASN A 334 7.50 -32.06 -3.55
N PRO A 335 7.94 -32.94 -4.46
CA PRO A 335 8.77 -32.57 -5.61
C PRO A 335 8.08 -31.70 -6.67
N GLY A 336 6.75 -31.58 -6.63
CA GLY A 336 5.96 -30.81 -7.59
C GLY A 336 5.76 -29.33 -7.21
N ASP A 337 6.28 -28.91 -6.05
CA ASP A 337 6.11 -27.54 -5.57
C ASP A 337 7.27 -26.64 -6.03
N HIS A 338 7.05 -25.95 -7.15
CA HIS A 338 8.02 -25.00 -7.72
C HIS A 338 8.29 -23.78 -6.84
N SER A 339 7.46 -23.49 -5.82
CA SER A 339 7.77 -22.41 -4.87
C SER A 339 9.00 -22.73 -4.02
N LEU A 340 9.25 -24.02 -3.74
CA LEU A 340 10.44 -24.47 -3.01
C LEU A 340 11.71 -24.26 -3.84
N ASP A 341 11.62 -24.38 -5.18
CA ASP A 341 12.75 -24.12 -6.08
C ASP A 341 13.19 -22.65 -6.04
N VAL A 342 12.23 -21.73 -5.89
CA VAL A 342 12.50 -20.29 -5.76
C VAL A 342 13.23 -20.01 -4.44
N TYR A 343 12.72 -20.51 -3.32
CA TYR A 343 13.35 -20.32 -2.00
C TYR A 343 14.75 -20.96 -1.92
N ILE A 344 14.92 -22.17 -2.45
CA ILE A 344 16.23 -22.85 -2.48
C ILE A 344 17.24 -22.02 -3.28
N ARG A 345 16.85 -21.52 -4.46
CA ARG A 345 17.73 -20.72 -5.32
C ARG A 345 18.09 -19.37 -4.70
N GLU A 346 17.13 -18.71 -4.05
CA GLU A 346 17.36 -17.45 -3.35
C GLU A 346 18.33 -17.62 -2.17
N ILE A 347 18.14 -18.68 -1.37
CA ILE A 347 19.04 -19.02 -0.26
C ILE A 347 20.44 -19.39 -0.76
N GLU A 348 20.54 -20.18 -1.83
CA GLU A 348 21.83 -20.53 -2.45
C GLU A 348 22.58 -19.27 -2.93
N GLN A 349 21.87 -18.27 -3.45
CA GLN A 349 22.46 -16.98 -3.81
C GLN A 349 22.94 -16.19 -2.59
N LEU A 350 22.16 -16.14 -1.51
CA LEU A 350 22.52 -15.45 -0.27
C LEU A 350 23.75 -16.08 0.38
N VAL A 351 23.76 -17.41 0.51
CA VAL A 351 24.90 -18.16 1.08
C VAL A 351 26.14 -18.07 0.17
N SER A 352 25.95 -18.07 -1.16
CA SER A 352 27.05 -17.84 -2.10
C SER A 352 27.60 -16.42 -1.97
N SER A 353 26.75 -15.41 -1.77
CA SER A 353 27.17 -14.02 -1.60
C SER A 353 27.92 -13.78 -0.29
N GLU A 354 27.58 -14.49 0.79
CA GLU A 354 28.28 -14.44 2.08
C GLU A 354 29.69 -15.03 1.98
N SER A 355 29.87 -16.15 1.26
CA SER A 355 31.18 -16.78 1.06
C SER A 355 32.14 -16.00 0.13
N VAL A 356 31.61 -15.05 -0.65
CA VAL A 356 32.37 -14.26 -1.64
C VAL A 356 32.93 -12.95 -1.05
N THR A 357 32.64 -12.64 0.22
CA THR A 357 33.22 -11.47 0.90
C THR A 357 34.72 -11.62 1.23
N GLU A 358 35.34 -12.79 1.01
CA GLU A 358 36.79 -12.97 1.23
C GLU A 358 37.69 -13.00 -0.01
N LYS A 359 37.21 -13.17 -1.25
CA LYS A 359 38.08 -13.05 -2.43
C LYS A 359 37.38 -12.43 -3.63
N GLY A 360 37.86 -11.23 -3.98
CA GLY A 360 37.29 -10.36 -4.99
C GLY A 360 37.08 -10.99 -6.36
N ILE A 361 35.90 -10.71 -6.91
CA ILE A 361 35.59 -10.81 -8.33
C ILE A 361 35.04 -9.45 -8.76
N THR A 362 35.64 -8.90 -9.81
CA THR A 362 35.35 -7.59 -10.40
C THR A 362 33.92 -7.53 -10.98
N GLU A 363 33.27 -6.38 -10.78
CA GLU A 363 31.86 -6.05 -11.13
C GLU A 363 31.42 -6.44 -12.56
N ASN A 364 32.35 -6.52 -13.53
CA ASN A 364 32.06 -6.92 -14.92
C ASN A 364 31.58 -8.38 -15.10
N GLY A 365 31.79 -9.26 -14.11
CA GLY A 365 31.31 -10.64 -14.17
C GLY A 365 29.82 -10.77 -13.84
N LYS A 366 29.28 -9.92 -12.96
CA LYS A 366 27.88 -10.01 -12.50
C LYS A 366 26.89 -9.49 -13.54
N GLU A 367 27.21 -8.38 -14.22
CA GLU A 367 26.34 -7.77 -15.23
C GLU A 367 26.12 -8.67 -16.47
N ASN A 368 27.10 -9.51 -16.84
CA ASN A 368 27.00 -10.34 -18.04
C ASN A 368 26.07 -11.55 -17.85
N TYR A 369 26.08 -12.18 -16.66
CA TYR A 369 25.25 -13.36 -16.39
C TYR A 369 23.77 -13.01 -16.14
N GLU A 370 23.49 -11.88 -15.47
CA GLU A 370 22.12 -11.41 -15.24
C GLU A 370 21.42 -11.03 -16.55
N LYS A 371 22.18 -10.47 -17.50
CA LYS A 371 21.68 -10.13 -18.83
C LYS A 371 21.38 -11.37 -19.66
N GLU A 372 22.26 -12.38 -19.64
CA GLU A 372 22.06 -13.63 -20.40
C GLU A 372 20.83 -14.41 -19.92
N ALA A 373 20.62 -14.54 -18.60
CA ALA A 373 19.46 -15.22 -18.04
C ALA A 373 18.14 -14.48 -18.33
N TYR A 374 18.15 -13.15 -18.26
CA TYR A 374 17.01 -12.30 -18.61
C TYR A 374 16.65 -12.46 -20.10
N GLU A 375 17.65 -12.42 -20.99
CA GLU A 375 17.46 -12.61 -22.43
C GLU A 375 16.94 -14.02 -22.77
N GLU A 376 17.37 -15.05 -22.03
CA GLU A 376 16.91 -16.43 -22.23
C GLU A 376 15.43 -16.63 -21.84
N ILE A 377 15.02 -16.13 -20.67
CA ILE A 377 13.62 -16.18 -20.23
C ILE A 377 12.73 -15.38 -21.19
N LEU A 378 13.20 -14.21 -21.64
CA LEU A 378 12.49 -13.40 -22.62
C LEU A 378 12.32 -14.12 -23.96
N LYS A 379 13.35 -14.83 -24.42
CA LYS A 379 13.31 -15.64 -25.64
C LYS A 379 12.31 -16.78 -25.52
N GLN A 380 12.30 -17.50 -24.40
CA GLN A 380 11.35 -18.57 -24.14
C GLN A 380 9.91 -18.04 -24.06
N ALA A 381 9.69 -16.89 -23.41
CA ALA A 381 8.37 -16.28 -23.29
C ALA A 381 7.82 -15.87 -24.67
N ASN A 382 8.68 -15.30 -25.51
CA ASN A 382 8.36 -14.96 -26.90
C ASN A 382 8.06 -16.21 -27.74
N GLN A 383 8.78 -17.30 -27.54
CA GLN A 383 8.49 -18.57 -28.21
C GLN A 383 7.11 -19.11 -27.81
N LEU A 384 6.80 -19.19 -26.52
CA LEU A 384 5.49 -19.66 -26.03
C LEU A 384 4.33 -18.80 -26.53
N ARG A 385 4.53 -17.48 -26.58
CA ARG A 385 3.59 -16.54 -27.20
C ARG A 385 3.39 -16.85 -28.69
N SER A 386 4.46 -17.11 -29.45
CA SER A 386 4.34 -17.46 -30.87
C SER A 386 3.63 -18.82 -31.09
N GLU A 387 3.78 -19.75 -30.16
CA GLU A 387 3.12 -21.05 -30.12
C GLU A 387 1.65 -20.97 -29.64
N LYS A 388 1.17 -19.77 -29.27
CA LYS A 388 -0.18 -19.50 -28.71
C LYS A 388 -0.45 -20.19 -27.37
N LYS A 389 0.60 -20.58 -26.64
CA LYS A 389 0.52 -21.06 -25.25
C LYS A 389 0.48 -19.87 -24.31
N PHE A 390 -0.63 -19.14 -24.36
CA PHE A 390 -0.73 -17.82 -23.75
C PHE A 390 -0.72 -17.84 -22.22
N GLU A 391 -1.23 -18.89 -21.57
CA GLU A 391 -1.14 -19.01 -20.10
C GLU A 391 0.31 -19.17 -19.62
N GLU A 392 1.10 -20.03 -20.25
CA GLU A 392 2.51 -20.27 -19.88
C GLU A 392 3.39 -19.04 -20.18
N ALA A 393 3.13 -18.35 -21.31
CA ALA A 393 3.80 -17.10 -21.63
C ALA A 393 3.50 -15.98 -20.60
N LEU A 394 2.28 -15.94 -20.05
CA LEU A 394 1.88 -14.95 -19.05
C LEU A 394 2.65 -15.06 -17.74
N GLU A 395 2.92 -16.29 -17.29
CA GLU A 395 3.72 -16.54 -16.09
C GLU A 395 5.14 -16.00 -16.27
N MET A 396 5.77 -16.28 -17.42
CA MET A 396 7.14 -15.84 -17.69
C MET A 396 7.26 -14.32 -17.89
N TYR A 397 6.30 -13.68 -18.58
CA TYR A 397 6.28 -12.21 -18.65
C TYR A 397 6.02 -11.57 -17.28
N SER A 398 5.21 -12.20 -16.43
CA SER A 398 4.97 -11.70 -15.08
C SER A 398 6.21 -11.83 -14.19
N ALA A 399 7.02 -12.88 -14.37
CA ALA A 399 8.31 -13.02 -13.69
C ALA A 399 9.32 -11.94 -14.14
N LEU A 400 9.42 -11.66 -15.44
CA LEU A 400 10.32 -10.61 -15.97
C LEU A 400 9.93 -9.20 -15.50
N LEU A 401 8.62 -8.94 -15.32
CA LEU A 401 8.10 -7.69 -14.79
C LEU A 401 8.38 -7.48 -13.29
N ILE A 402 8.83 -8.50 -12.55
CA ILE A 402 9.32 -8.31 -11.16
C ILE A 402 10.64 -7.52 -11.19
N SER A 403 11.52 -7.84 -12.15
CA SER A 403 12.81 -7.16 -12.33
C SER A 403 12.72 -5.87 -13.14
N ASP A 404 11.79 -5.77 -14.10
CA ASP A 404 11.64 -4.63 -15.00
C ASP A 404 10.18 -4.23 -15.15
N SER A 405 9.60 -3.72 -14.06
CA SER A 405 8.15 -3.47 -13.91
C SER A 405 7.57 -2.49 -14.94
N ASP A 406 8.41 -1.61 -15.48
CA ASP A 406 7.99 -0.51 -16.34
C ASP A 406 8.34 -0.77 -17.82
N ASN A 407 8.82 -1.98 -18.16
CA ASN A 407 9.20 -2.31 -19.53
C ASN A 407 7.98 -2.30 -20.46
N PRO A 408 7.89 -1.34 -21.41
CA PRO A 408 6.72 -1.21 -22.27
C PRO A 408 6.52 -2.44 -23.18
N TYR A 409 7.61 -3.12 -23.55
CA TYR A 409 7.56 -4.33 -24.37
C TYR A 409 6.97 -5.50 -23.59
N LEU A 410 7.38 -5.71 -22.34
CA LEU A 410 6.84 -6.81 -21.51
C LEU A 410 5.37 -6.59 -21.19
N LEU A 411 4.98 -5.36 -20.85
CA LEU A 411 3.57 -4.99 -20.61
C LEU A 411 2.70 -5.22 -21.85
N TYR A 412 3.20 -4.85 -23.03
CA TYR A 412 2.53 -5.13 -24.30
C TYR A 412 2.37 -6.63 -24.55
N CYS A 413 3.45 -7.41 -24.40
CA CYS A 413 3.41 -8.85 -24.63
C CYS A 413 2.49 -9.57 -23.64
N LYS A 414 2.48 -9.13 -22.37
CA LYS A 414 1.54 -9.62 -21.35
C LYS A 414 0.10 -9.35 -21.76
N SER A 415 -0.24 -8.10 -22.10
CA SER A 415 -1.59 -7.73 -22.55
C SER A 415 -2.04 -8.52 -23.78
N GLU A 416 -1.16 -8.76 -24.74
CA GLU A 416 -1.47 -9.57 -25.93
C GLU A 416 -1.77 -11.03 -25.55
N CYS A 417 -1.03 -11.60 -24.60
CA CYS A 417 -1.29 -12.94 -24.10
C CYS A 417 -2.61 -13.02 -23.32
N GLU A 418 -2.95 -12.03 -22.50
CA GLU A 418 -4.25 -11.97 -21.80
C GLU A 418 -5.42 -11.98 -22.80
N ASP A 419 -5.30 -11.21 -23.88
CA ASP A 419 -6.29 -11.21 -24.96
C ASP A 419 -6.30 -12.52 -25.75
N GLY A 420 -5.14 -13.15 -25.93
CA GLY A 420 -5.00 -14.50 -26.48
C GLY A 420 -5.77 -15.54 -25.67
N VAL A 421 -5.62 -15.55 -24.35
CA VAL A 421 -6.37 -16.42 -23.42
C VAL A 421 -7.88 -16.17 -23.54
N LYS A 422 -8.31 -14.91 -23.55
CA LYS A 422 -9.74 -14.56 -23.73
C LYS A 422 -10.29 -15.11 -25.04
N ARG A 423 -9.55 -14.98 -26.15
CA ARG A 423 -9.97 -15.49 -27.47
C ARG A 423 -9.98 -17.01 -27.54
N ASN A 424 -9.01 -17.68 -26.92
CA ASN A 424 -8.95 -19.15 -26.85
C ASN A 424 -10.13 -19.72 -26.05
N ARG A 425 -10.52 -19.06 -24.95
CA ARG A 425 -11.72 -19.40 -24.17
C ARG A 425 -13.03 -19.23 -24.95
N VAL A 426 -13.11 -18.22 -25.82
CA VAL A 426 -14.28 -18.02 -26.69
C VAL A 426 -14.35 -19.07 -27.81
N ARG A 427 -13.20 -19.56 -28.31
CA ARG A 427 -13.12 -20.53 -29.42
C ARG A 427 -13.36 -21.99 -29.01
N THR A 428 -13.00 -22.36 -27.79
CA THR A 428 -13.18 -23.73 -27.27
C THR A 428 -14.60 -24.00 -26.77
N GLY A 429 -15.49 -23.00 -26.85
CA GLY A 429 -16.79 -23.02 -26.19
C GLY A 429 -16.64 -22.90 -24.68
N PRO A 430 -17.69 -22.48 -23.95
CA PRO A 430 -17.67 -22.62 -22.51
C PRO A 430 -17.59 -24.12 -22.21
N GLU A 431 -16.44 -24.59 -21.72
CA GLU A 431 -16.40 -25.82 -20.93
C GLU A 431 -17.53 -25.78 -19.90
N PRO A 432 -18.17 -26.92 -19.57
CA PRO A 432 -19.18 -26.96 -18.51
C PRO A 432 -18.54 -26.46 -17.23
N GLN A 433 -18.75 -25.18 -16.95
CA GLN A 433 -18.36 -24.56 -15.70
C GLN A 433 -19.16 -25.27 -14.63
N GLN A 434 -18.51 -26.14 -13.85
CA GLN A 434 -18.87 -26.25 -12.45
C GLN A 434 -18.93 -24.82 -11.93
N LYS A 435 -20.13 -24.39 -11.51
CA LYS A 435 -20.38 -23.07 -10.92
C LYS A 435 -19.21 -22.76 -9.98
N ARG A 436 -18.38 -21.78 -10.35
CA ARG A 436 -17.41 -21.25 -9.40
C ARG A 436 -18.24 -20.60 -8.30
N PRO A 437 -18.10 -21.07 -7.06
CA PRO A 437 -18.91 -20.56 -5.96
C PRO A 437 -18.54 -19.10 -5.71
N THR A 438 -19.57 -18.31 -5.45
CA THR A 438 -19.42 -16.87 -5.22
C THR A 438 -18.73 -16.66 -3.86
N ILE A 439 -17.99 -15.56 -3.66
CA ILE A 439 -17.45 -15.18 -2.32
C ILE A 439 -18.55 -15.22 -1.25
N THR A 440 -19.77 -14.85 -1.63
CA THR A 440 -20.97 -14.95 -0.80
C THR A 440 -21.29 -16.37 -0.37
N GLU A 441 -21.20 -17.37 -1.26
CA GLU A 441 -21.46 -18.78 -0.94
C GLU A 441 -20.40 -19.35 0.02
N LEU A 442 -19.15 -18.90 -0.12
CA LEU A 442 -18.07 -19.27 0.78
C LEU A 442 -18.32 -18.70 2.20
N LEU A 443 -18.73 -17.43 2.29
CA LEU A 443 -19.06 -16.79 3.57
C LEU A 443 -20.30 -17.41 4.23
N THR A 444 -21.34 -17.75 3.46
CA THR A 444 -22.53 -18.42 4.02
C THR A 444 -22.17 -19.79 4.59
N LEU A 445 -21.42 -20.62 3.84
CA LEU A 445 -21.00 -21.94 4.30
C LEU A 445 -20.11 -21.88 5.55
N LYS A 446 -19.23 -20.87 5.65
CA LYS A 446 -18.45 -20.62 6.88
C LYS A 446 -19.34 -20.30 8.07
N SER A 447 -20.29 -19.38 7.88
CA SER A 447 -21.22 -18.98 8.94
C SER A 447 -22.14 -20.12 9.39
N GLU A 448 -22.55 -20.99 8.46
CA GLU A 448 -23.32 -22.20 8.76
C GLU A 448 -22.50 -23.20 9.58
N GLY A 449 -21.25 -23.43 9.19
CA GLY A 449 -20.30 -24.26 9.95
C GLY A 449 -20.09 -23.73 11.38
N ASP A 450 -19.86 -22.42 11.53
CA ASP A 450 -19.68 -21.77 12.83
C ASP A 450 -20.96 -21.85 13.69
N ALA A 451 -22.13 -21.68 13.08
CA ALA A 451 -23.42 -21.82 13.77
C ALA A 451 -23.64 -23.26 14.27
N HIS A 452 -23.34 -24.26 13.44
CA HIS A 452 -23.43 -25.68 13.84
C HIS A 452 -22.42 -26.02 14.95
N MET A 453 -21.20 -25.47 14.88
CA MET A 453 -20.20 -25.61 15.95
C MET A 453 -20.69 -25.05 17.28
N ASN A 454 -21.22 -23.84 17.28
CA ASN A 454 -21.76 -23.20 18.47
C ASN A 454 -22.95 -23.97 19.08
N ASN A 455 -23.75 -24.60 18.22
CA ASN A 455 -24.85 -25.47 18.62
C ASN A 455 -24.41 -26.90 19.00
N ARG A 456 -23.09 -27.18 19.03
CA ARG A 456 -22.50 -28.50 19.29
C ARG A 456 -22.97 -29.60 18.34
N ASN A 457 -23.45 -29.24 17.17
CA ASN A 457 -23.79 -30.19 16.11
C ASN A 457 -22.56 -30.41 15.23
N TYR A 458 -21.60 -31.17 15.76
CA TYR A 458 -20.27 -31.33 15.15
C TYR A 458 -20.30 -32.07 13.81
N ALA A 459 -21.27 -32.96 13.59
CA ALA A 459 -21.43 -33.66 12.32
C ALA A 459 -21.88 -32.72 11.20
N ALA A 460 -22.86 -31.86 11.46
CA ALA A 460 -23.33 -30.86 10.48
C ALA A 460 -22.28 -29.76 10.23
N ALA A 461 -21.54 -29.35 11.28
CA ALA A 461 -20.44 -28.41 11.15
C ALA A 461 -19.33 -28.95 10.24
N LEU A 462 -18.94 -30.22 10.43
CA LEU A 462 -17.93 -30.89 9.62
C LEU A 462 -18.32 -30.89 8.14
N GLU A 463 -19.58 -31.23 7.82
CA GLU A 463 -20.06 -31.24 6.43
C GLU A 463 -20.02 -29.84 5.79
N ALA A 464 -20.40 -28.79 6.52
CA ALA A 464 -20.35 -27.41 6.03
C ALA A 464 -18.92 -26.94 5.77
N TYR A 465 -17.99 -27.23 6.68
CA TYR A 465 -16.57 -26.86 6.51
C TYR A 465 -15.88 -27.65 5.40
N GLU A 466 -16.18 -28.93 5.20
CA GLU A 466 -15.65 -29.71 4.08
C GLU A 466 -16.11 -29.17 2.72
N LYS A 467 -17.34 -28.63 2.64
CA LYS A 467 -17.80 -27.90 1.45
C LYS A 467 -16.98 -26.64 1.22
N VAL A 468 -16.56 -25.93 2.26
CA VAL A 468 -15.66 -24.76 2.13
C VAL A 468 -14.27 -25.16 1.65
N LEU A 469 -13.68 -26.26 2.15
CA LEU A 469 -12.36 -26.73 1.69
C LEU A 469 -12.35 -27.21 0.23
N LYS A 470 -13.46 -27.77 -0.27
CA LYS A 470 -13.59 -28.09 -1.71
C LYS A 470 -13.49 -26.85 -2.60
N ILE A 471 -13.81 -25.68 -2.04
CA ILE A 471 -13.82 -24.39 -2.74
C ILE A 471 -12.49 -23.65 -2.53
N ASN A 472 -11.98 -23.64 -1.29
CA ASN A 472 -10.72 -23.03 -0.91
C ASN A 472 -9.87 -24.01 -0.08
N PRO A 473 -9.06 -24.87 -0.73
CA PRO A 473 -8.32 -25.93 -0.05
C PRO A 473 -7.28 -25.44 0.97
N THR A 474 -6.82 -24.19 0.83
CA THR A 474 -5.75 -23.60 1.64
C THR A 474 -6.26 -22.76 2.82
N ASP A 475 -7.56 -22.80 3.12
CA ASP A 475 -8.16 -22.04 4.21
C ASP A 475 -7.81 -22.63 5.59
N MET A 476 -6.71 -22.14 6.19
CA MET A 476 -6.19 -22.65 7.46
C MET A 476 -7.21 -22.61 8.60
N TYR A 477 -8.07 -21.58 8.66
CA TYR A 477 -9.11 -21.48 9.68
C TYR A 477 -10.06 -22.67 9.61
N ILE A 478 -10.50 -23.03 8.40
CA ILE A 478 -11.45 -24.13 8.19
C ILE A 478 -10.81 -25.49 8.48
N GLN A 479 -9.54 -25.68 8.15
CA GLN A 479 -8.80 -26.89 8.51
C GLN A 479 -8.74 -27.09 10.03
N ILE A 480 -8.43 -26.04 10.79
CA ILE A 480 -8.42 -26.07 12.26
C ILE A 480 -9.81 -26.44 12.82
N MET A 481 -10.87 -25.85 12.26
CA MET A 481 -12.25 -26.11 12.71
C MET A 481 -12.70 -27.53 12.41
N ILE A 482 -12.31 -28.11 11.26
CA ILE A 482 -12.55 -29.52 10.93
C ILE A 482 -11.86 -30.45 11.93
N ASP A 483 -10.60 -30.19 12.29
CA ASP A 483 -9.88 -30.99 13.27
C ASP A 483 -10.51 -30.88 14.67
N GLN A 484 -11.07 -29.73 15.01
CA GLN A 484 -11.86 -29.56 16.23
C GLN A 484 -13.16 -30.37 16.17
N CYS A 485 -13.91 -30.33 15.06
CA CYS A 485 -15.12 -31.14 14.87
C CYS A 485 -14.82 -32.63 15.04
N LYS A 486 -13.78 -33.14 14.38
CA LYS A 486 -13.37 -34.56 14.45
C LYS A 486 -13.00 -34.98 15.88
N ARG A 487 -12.30 -34.13 16.62
CA ARG A 487 -11.95 -34.40 18.03
C ARG A 487 -13.18 -34.49 18.93
N GLU A 488 -14.15 -33.59 18.77
CA GLU A 488 -15.37 -33.61 19.58
C GLU A 488 -16.28 -34.78 19.21
N LEU A 489 -16.35 -35.18 17.94
CA LEU A 489 -17.06 -36.38 17.51
C LEU A 489 -16.44 -37.66 18.12
N MET A 490 -15.12 -37.80 18.09
CA MET A 490 -14.43 -38.93 18.72
C MET A 490 -14.62 -39.00 20.25
N LYS A 491 -14.85 -37.86 20.91
CA LYS A 491 -15.18 -37.84 22.35
C LYS A 491 -16.61 -38.27 22.63
N ALA A 492 -17.54 -38.02 21.71
CA ALA A 492 -18.94 -38.42 21.86
C ALA A 492 -19.17 -39.92 21.61
N GLU A 493 -18.24 -40.60 20.92
CA GLU A 493 -18.29 -42.04 20.63
C GLU A 493 -17.68 -42.92 21.74
N LYS A 494 -17.03 -42.32 22.76
CA LYS A 494 -16.50 -43.00 23.95
C LYS A 494 -17.41 -42.77 25.14
#